data_AF-A0A526Q0M7-F1
#
_entry.id   AF-A0A526Q0M7-F1
#
_cell.length_a   1.000
_cell.length_b   1.000
_cell.length_c   1.000
_cell.angle_alpha   90.00
_cell.angle_beta   90.00
_cell.angle_gamma   90.00
#
_symmetry.space_group_name_H-M   'P 1'
#
loop_
_entity.id
_entity.type
_entity.pdbx_description
1 polymer ?
#
loop_
_entity_poly.entity_id
_entity_poly.type
_entity_poly.pdbx_seq_one_letter_code
_entity_poly.pdbx_strand_id
1 'polypeptide(L)' 'MDIVKLAISNARLTISVLVFLILAGAVAYQSTPKEAEPDVPIPMMYVSLIYQGISPKDSERLL' A
#
# COMPACT_ATOMS: atom_id res chain seq x y z
N MET A 1 0.44 37.23 -7.83
CA MET A 1 1.41 36.90 -6.77
C MET A 1 2.55 36.14 -7.43
N ASP A 2 3.76 36.70 -7.44
CA ASP A 2 4.89 36.12 -8.20
C ASP A 2 5.68 35.17 -7.28
N ILE A 3 5.43 33.87 -7.42
CA ILE A 3 5.96 32.83 -6.54
C ILE A 3 7.49 32.71 -6.64
N VAL A 4 8.06 33.03 -7.81
CA VAL A 4 9.50 33.00 -8.04
C VAL A 4 10.18 34.13 -7.26
N LYS A 5 9.61 35.34 -7.31
CA LYS A 5 10.11 36.47 -6.50
C LYS A 5 10.03 36.19 -5.01
N LEU A 6 8.94 35.57 -4.54
CA LEU A 6 8.77 35.19 -3.14
C LEU A 6 9.82 34.16 -2.68
N ALA A 7 10.16 33.19 -3.54
CA ALA A 7 11.20 32.21 -3.25
C ALA A 7 12.59 32.88 -3.20
N ILE A 8 12.88 33.80 -4.13
CA ILE A 8 14.16 34.54 -4.15
C ILE A 8 14.29 35.44 -2.92
N SER A 9 13.24 36.19 -2.55
CA SER A 9 13.28 37.07 -1.36
C SER A 9 13.46 36.30 -0.05
N ASN A 10 13.07 35.01 -0.03
CA ASN A 10 13.16 34.14 1.13
C ASN A 10 14.14 32.97 0.90
N ALA A 11 15.25 33.21 0.19
CA ALA A 11 16.20 32.17 -0.23
C ALA A 11 16.64 31.21 0.90
N ARG A 12 16.88 31.72 2.11
CA ARG A 12 17.22 30.88 3.28
C ARG A 12 16.14 29.84 3.59
N LEU A 13 14.87 30.27 3.63
CA LEU A 13 13.74 29.37 3.86
C LEU A 13 13.60 28.38 2.70
N THR A 14 13.67 28.85 1.46
CA THR A 14 13.55 27.99 0.27
C THR A 14 14.62 26.92 0.23
N ILE A 15 15.88 27.26 0.51
CA ILE A 15 16.98 26.29 0.57
C ILE A 15 16.79 25.32 1.73
N SER A 16 16.40 25.79 2.92
CA SER A 16 16.12 24.91 4.06
C SER A 16 15.00 23.91 3.76
N VAL A 17 13.93 24.35 3.09
CA VAL A 17 12.83 23.46 2.66
C VAL A 17 13.34 22.46 1.63
N LEU A 18 14.16 22.87 0.67
CA LEU A 18 14.75 21.95 -0.31
C LEU A 18 15.59 20.87 0.37
N VAL A 19 16.48 21.25 1.29
CA VAL A 19 17.31 20.31 2.05
C VAL A 19 16.44 19.37 2.88
N PHE A 20 15.42 19.90 3.56
CA PHE A 20 14.46 19.11 4.32
C PHE A 20 13.75 18.07 3.43
N LEU A 21 13.27 18.47 2.25
CA LEU A 21 12.57 17.56 1.33
C LEU A 21 13.49 16.44 0.83
N ILE A 22 14.77 16.75 0.55
CA ILE A 22 15.76 15.74 0.15
C ILE A 22 15.99 14.75 1.28
N LEU A 23 16.20 15.22 2.51
CA LEU A 23 16.43 14.36 3.67
C LEU A 23 15.20 13.50 4.01
N ALA A 24 14.01 14.10 4.01
CA ALA A 24 12.76 13.39 4.23
C ALA A 24 12.53 12.33 3.15
N GLY A 25 12.80 12.66 1.88
CA GLY A 25 12.74 11.72 0.77
C GLY A 25 13.75 10.57 0.91
N ALA A 26 14.97 10.85 1.37
CA ALA A 26 15.99 9.82 1.61
C ALA A 26 15.62 8.88 2.77
N VAL A 27 15.01 9.41 3.84
CA VAL A 27 14.47 8.59 4.94
C VAL A 27 13.31 7.73 4.43
N ALA A 28 12.36 8.34 3.72
CA ALA A 28 11.22 7.63 3.13
C ALA A 28 11.70 6.48 2.25
N TYR A 29 12.60 6.76 1.29
CA TYR A 29 13.17 5.76 0.38
C TYR A 29 13.83 4.56 1.10
N GLN A 30 14.49 4.81 2.24
CA GLN A 30 15.10 3.76 3.04
C GLN A 30 14.08 2.98 3.87
N SER A 31 13.08 3.67 4.42
CA SER A 31 12.05 3.08 5.27
C SER A 31 10.96 2.32 4.51
N THR A 32 10.70 2.68 3.25
CA THR A 32 9.67 2.03 2.44
C THR A 32 10.08 0.60 2.13
N PRO A 33 9.29 -0.40 2.56
CA PRO A 33 9.54 -1.80 2.23
C PRO A 33 9.52 -1.99 0.71
N LYS A 34 10.53 -2.70 0.19
CA LYS A 34 10.63 -3.03 -1.22
C LYS A 34 10.19 -4.48 -1.38
N GLU A 35 8.94 -4.70 -1.74
CA GLU A 35 8.44 -6.02 -2.07
C GLU A 35 8.64 -6.28 -3.56
N ALA A 36 9.38 -7.34 -3.91
CA ALA A 36 9.62 -7.72 -5.30
C ALA A 36 8.36 -8.31 -5.96
N GLU A 37 7.54 -8.98 -5.14
CA GLU A 37 6.23 -9.52 -5.49
C GLU A 37 5.26 -8.99 -4.43
N PRO A 38 4.46 -7.95 -4.73
CA PRO A 38 3.49 -7.45 -3.76
C PRO A 38 2.46 -8.54 -3.49
N ASP A 39 2.29 -8.92 -2.22
CA ASP A 39 1.24 -9.86 -1.85
C ASP A 39 -0.12 -9.18 -2.03
N VAL A 40 -0.91 -9.69 -2.97
CA VAL A 40 -2.28 -9.26 -3.19
C VAL A 40 -3.18 -10.38 -2.68
N PRO A 41 -3.59 -10.35 -1.40
CA PRO A 41 -4.42 -11.41 -0.85
C PRO A 41 -5.76 -11.43 -1.58
N ILE A 42 -6.02 -12.53 -2.28
CA ILE A 42 -7.34 -12.78 -2.87
C ILE A 42 -8.25 -13.23 -1.73
N PRO A 43 -9.34 -12.50 -1.40
CA PRO A 43 -10.24 -12.90 -0.33
C PRO A 43 -10.96 -14.18 -0.74
N MET A 44 -10.63 -15.29 -0.08
CA MET A 44 -11.31 -16.58 -0.26
C MET A 44 -12.19 -16.90 0.94
N MET A 45 -13.44 -17.27 0.67
CA MET A 45 -14.31 -17.89 1.65
C MET A 45 -14.39 -19.38 1.36
N TYR A 46 -13.86 -20.20 2.27
CA TYR A 46 -13.98 -21.66 2.19
C TYR A 46 -15.14 -22.11 3.08
N VAL A 47 -16.16 -22.72 2.47
CA VAL A 47 -17.28 -23.33 3.19
C VAL A 47 -17.09 -24.84 3.13
N SER A 48 -16.88 -25.46 4.28
CA SER A 48 -16.76 -26.91 4.43
C SER A 48 -17.94 -27.46 5.18
N LEU A 49 -18.63 -28.44 4.59
CA LEU A 49 -19.71 -29.18 5.23
C LEU A 49 -19.34 -30.67 5.22
N ILE A 50 -19.41 -31.29 6.41
CA ILE A 50 -19.10 -32.72 6.57
C ILE A 50 -20.43 -33.45 6.68
N TYR A 51 -20.80 -34.21 5.66
CA TYR A 51 -21.93 -35.14 5.70
C TYR A 51 -21.43 -36.59 5.66
N GLN A 52 -21.76 -37.37 6.68
CA GLN A 52 -21.41 -38.78 6.73
C GLN A 52 -22.52 -39.65 6.17
N GLY A 53 -22.16 -40.62 5.32
CA GLY A 53 -23.06 -41.66 4.84
C GLY A 53 -24.02 -41.25 3.71
N ILE A 54 -23.90 -40.03 3.15
CA ILE A 54 -24.69 -39.60 1.99
C ILE A 54 -23.90 -39.70 0.69
N SER A 55 -24.60 -39.92 -0.42
CA SER A 55 -23.95 -39.99 -1.73
C SER A 55 -23.39 -38.62 -2.13
N PRO A 56 -22.27 -38.54 -2.88
CA PRO A 56 -21.73 -37.26 -3.34
C PRO A 56 -22.74 -36.40 -4.11
N LYS A 57 -23.66 -37.05 -4.83
CA LYS A 57 -24.71 -36.39 -5.60
C LYS A 57 -25.82 -35.79 -4.73
N ASP A 58 -26.12 -36.42 -3.59
CA ASP A 58 -27.07 -35.87 -2.62
C ASP A 58 -26.44 -34.73 -1.82
N SER A 59 -25.14 -34.79 -1.53
CA SER A 59 -24.40 -33.70 -0.88
C SER A 59 -24.49 -32.39 -1.67
N GLU A 60 -24.37 -32.44 -3.00
CA GLU A 60 -24.48 -31.24 -3.86
C GLU A 60 -25.88 -30.63 -3.84
N ARG A 61 -26.93 -31.45 -3.71
CA ARG A 61 -28.32 -30.99 -3.69
C ARG A 61 -28.76 -30.43 -2.32
N LEU A 62 -28.08 -30.84 -1.26
CA LEU A 62 -28.30 -30.34 0.11
C LEU A 62 -27.50 -29.07 0.41
N LEU A 63 -26.60 -28.68 -0.50
CA LEU A 63 -25.95 -27.39 -0.58
C LEU A 63 -26.82 -26.41 -1.38
#